data_AF-A0A350JIF6-F1
#
_entry.id   AF-A0A350JIF6-F1
#
_cell.length_a   1.000
_cell.length_b   1.000
_cell.length_c   1.000
_cell.angle_alpha   90.00
_cell.angle_beta   90.00
_cell.angle_gamma   90.00
#
_symmetry.space_group_name_H-M   'P 1'
#
loop_
_entity.id
_entity.type
_entity.pdbx_description
1 polymer ?
#
loop_
_entity_poly.entity_id
_entity_poly.type
_entity_poly.pdbx_seq_one_letter_code
_entity_poly.pdbx_strand_id
1 'polypeptide(L)'
;MMVLAKYAVLITMVSLLNLSCFAIDPPVIRCVSLDDDGNLTLTWSPPVDSNGTFENYVIYYDGVGGVFSQLQIVPNYSQTSFELIGNYAGTVSFYMGSTADGGVSKSLPSDTVSPIILNLFADGNKIEIQ
;
A
#
# COMPACT_ATOMS: atom_id res chain seq x y z
N MET A 1 46.68 -1.15 -25.52
CA MET A 1 45.28 -1.16 -26.03
C MET A 1 44.36 -2.10 -25.23
N MET A 2 44.82 -3.28 -24.80
CA MET A 2 43.99 -4.30 -24.13
C MET A 2 43.56 -3.94 -22.68
N VAL A 3 44.30 -3.08 -21.99
CA VAL A 3 44.02 -2.65 -20.60
C VAL A 3 42.95 -1.55 -20.54
N LEU A 4 42.98 -0.59 -21.48
CA LEU A 4 41.97 0.46 -21.62
C LEU A 4 40.57 -0.09 -21.91
N ALA A 5 40.47 -1.13 -22.75
CA ALA A 5 39.21 -1.80 -23.06
C ALA A 5 38.59 -2.48 -21.82
N LYS A 6 39.41 -3.05 -20.94
CA LYS A 6 38.94 -3.68 -19.69
C LYS A 6 38.37 -2.66 -18.71
N TYR A 7 39.05 -1.52 -18.54
CA TYR A 7 38.54 -0.45 -17.67
C TYR A 7 37.27 0.19 -18.23
N ALA A 8 37.16 0.37 -19.55
CA ALA A 8 35.94 0.86 -20.18
C ALA A 8 34.74 -0.08 -19.93
N VAL A 9 34.92 -1.39 -20.07
CA VAL A 9 33.88 -2.40 -19.81
C VAL A 9 33.48 -2.44 -18.33
N LEU A 10 34.45 -2.33 -17.42
CA LEU A 10 34.19 -2.28 -15.98
C LEU A 10 33.40 -1.02 -15.60
N ILE A 11 33.75 0.14 -16.17
CA ILE A 11 33.04 1.40 -15.95
C ILE A 11 31.59 1.30 -16.47
N THR A 12 31.37 0.77 -17.67
CA THR A 12 30.01 0.64 -18.22
C THR A 12 29.15 -0.35 -17.42
N MET A 13 29.73 -1.47 -16.93
CA MET A 13 29.03 -2.41 -16.04
C MET A 13 28.67 -1.76 -14.71
N VAL A 14 29.58 -1.00 -14.11
CA VAL A 14 29.32 -0.25 -12.87
C VAL A 14 28.25 0.82 -13.10
N SER A 15 28.26 1.54 -14.22
CA SER A 15 27.21 2.49 -14.57
C SER A 15 25.84 1.83 -14.80
N LEU A 16 25.80 0.63 -15.37
CA LEU A 16 24.58 -0.15 -15.56
C LEU A 16 24.04 -0.74 -14.24
N LEU A 17 24.92 -1.01 -13.27
CA LEU A 17 24.56 -1.41 -11.90
C LEU A 17 23.97 -0.26 -11.07
N ASN A 18 24.11 1.00 -11.52
CA ASN A 18 23.51 2.18 -10.89
C ASN A 18 22.08 2.47 -11.38
N LEU A 19 21.48 1.62 -12.23
CA LEU A 19 20.02 1.63 -12.41
C LEU A 19 19.35 0.96 -11.21
N SER A 20 19.49 1.57 -10.04
CA SER A 20 18.58 1.32 -8.93
C SER A 20 17.20 1.78 -9.40
N CYS A 21 16.33 0.81 -9.68
CA CYS A 21 14.90 1.03 -9.82
C CYS A 21 14.44 1.83 -8.60
N PHE A 22 14.11 3.11 -8.79
CA PHE A 22 13.64 3.96 -7.71
C PHE A 22 12.18 3.56 -7.49
N ALA A 23 11.97 2.52 -6.69
CA ALA A 23 10.63 2.12 -6.30
C ALA A 23 10.00 3.30 -5.55
N ILE A 24 8.83 3.73 -6.01
CA ILE A 24 8.03 4.73 -5.29
C ILE A 24 7.72 4.20 -3.88
N ASP A 25 7.70 5.08 -2.89
CA ASP A 25 7.30 4.69 -1.53
C ASP A 25 5.82 4.26 -1.48
N PRO A 26 5.41 3.42 -0.52
CA PRO A 26 4.00 3.15 -0.31
C PRO A 26 3.24 4.40 0.17
N PRO A 27 1.92 4.46 -0.06
CA PRO A 27 1.07 5.44 0.60
C PRO A 27 1.00 5.13 2.10
N VAL A 28 0.85 6.18 2.92
CA VAL A 28 0.71 6.02 4.37
C VAL A 28 -0.76 6.10 4.73
N ILE A 29 -1.32 4.98 5.22
CA ILE A 29 -2.70 4.94 5.68
C ILE A 29 -2.85 5.82 6.93
N ARG A 30 -3.88 6.68 6.92
CA ARG A 30 -4.16 7.66 7.98
C ARG A 30 -5.40 7.32 8.77
N CYS A 31 -6.40 6.74 8.12
CA CYS A 31 -7.67 6.42 8.75
C CYS A 31 -8.29 5.18 8.12
N VAL A 32 -8.94 4.40 8.98
CA VAL A 32 -9.82 3.29 8.65
C VAL A 32 -11.13 3.56 9.39
N SER A 33 -12.24 3.68 8.68
CA SER A 33 -13.55 3.89 9.29
C SER A 33 -14.58 2.92 8.72
N LEU A 34 -15.50 2.46 9.57
CA LEU A 34 -16.65 1.65 9.19
C LEU A 34 -17.92 2.50 9.28
N ASP A 35 -18.84 2.30 8.35
CA ASP A 35 -20.21 2.78 8.48
C ASP A 35 -21.13 1.74 9.14
N ASP A 36 -22.40 2.11 9.33
CA ASP A 36 -23.41 1.25 9.97
C ASP A 36 -23.76 0.01 9.12
N ASP A 37 -23.49 0.04 7.80
CA ASP A 37 -23.71 -1.07 6.88
C ASP A 37 -22.48 -2.02 6.78
N GLY A 38 -21.37 -1.66 7.46
CA GLY A 38 -20.12 -2.40 7.48
C GLY A 38 -19.17 -2.08 6.33
N ASN A 39 -19.49 -1.08 5.51
CA ASN A 39 -18.59 -0.58 4.46
C ASN A 39 -17.40 0.13 5.09
N LEU A 40 -16.24 0.01 4.44
CA LEU A 40 -14.99 0.51 4.99
C LEU A 40 -14.42 1.62 4.14
N THR A 41 -14.13 2.76 4.74
CA THR A 41 -13.40 3.85 4.09
C THR A 41 -11.96 3.86 4.54
N LEU A 42 -11.04 3.74 3.57
CA LEU A 42 -9.61 3.97 3.76
C LEU A 42 -9.27 5.39 3.36
N THR A 43 -8.48 6.08 4.18
CA THR A 43 -7.86 7.37 3.84
C THR A 43 -6.36 7.26 4.01
N TRP A 44 -5.58 7.79 3.07
CA TRP A 44 -4.11 7.73 3.07
C TRP A 44 -3.49 9.04 2.61
N SER A 45 -2.20 9.23 2.88
CA SER A 45 -1.40 10.29 2.26
C SER A 45 -0.58 9.73 1.11
N PRO A 46 -0.50 10.44 -0.04
CA PRO A 46 0.23 9.98 -1.21
C PRO A 46 1.75 9.94 -0.93
N PRO A 47 2.49 9.01 -1.55
CA PRO A 47 3.95 9.01 -1.51
C PRO A 47 4.52 10.15 -2.36
N VAL A 48 5.77 10.52 -2.12
CA VAL A 48 6.45 11.53 -2.93
C VAL A 48 6.78 10.94 -4.30
N ASP A 49 6.20 11.50 -5.36
CA ASP A 49 6.50 11.12 -6.74
C ASP A 49 7.33 12.21 -7.44
N SER A 50 8.65 12.18 -7.23
CA SER A 50 9.55 13.19 -7.81
C SER A 50 9.74 13.02 -9.33
N ASN A 51 9.49 11.83 -9.86
CA ASN A 51 9.76 11.49 -11.25
C ASN A 51 8.49 11.48 -12.12
N GLY A 52 7.30 11.63 -11.51
CA GLY A 52 6.02 11.57 -12.22
C GLY A 52 5.74 10.18 -12.78
N THR A 53 6.26 9.14 -12.12
CA THR A 53 6.21 7.74 -12.60
C THR A 53 5.09 6.95 -11.95
N PHE A 54 4.29 7.54 -11.06
CA PHE A 54 3.17 6.88 -10.41
C PHE A 54 2.13 6.36 -11.43
N GLU A 55 1.66 5.14 -11.19
CA GLU A 55 0.61 4.51 -12.01
C GLU A 55 -0.68 4.29 -11.22
N ASN A 56 -0.59 3.68 -10.04
CA ASN A 56 -1.74 3.41 -9.18
C ASN A 56 -1.36 3.08 -7.74
N TYR A 57 -2.34 3.24 -6.85
CA TYR A 57 -2.37 2.56 -5.56
C TYR A 57 -3.00 1.19 -5.72
N VAL A 58 -2.54 0.24 -4.91
CA VAL A 58 -3.10 -1.11 -4.82
C VAL A 58 -3.47 -1.38 -3.37
N ILE A 59 -4.74 -1.69 -3.13
CA ILE A 59 -5.27 -2.04 -1.81
C ILE A 59 -5.28 -3.56 -1.70
N TYR A 60 -4.64 -4.05 -0.64
CA TYR A 60 -4.62 -5.47 -0.30
C TYR A 60 -5.44 -5.72 0.96
N TYR A 61 -6.07 -6.88 1.01
CA TYR A 61 -7.01 -7.27 2.06
C TYR A 61 -6.81 -8.72 2.47
N ASP A 62 -6.86 -8.95 3.77
CA ASP A 62 -6.96 -10.26 4.40
C ASP A 62 -8.23 -10.32 5.25
N GLY A 63 -9.13 -11.23 4.88
CA GLY A 63 -10.41 -11.43 5.56
C GLY A 63 -10.44 -12.55 6.59
N VAL A 64 -9.41 -13.41 6.63
CA VAL A 64 -9.38 -14.61 7.48
C VAL A 64 -7.98 -14.83 8.06
N GLY A 65 -7.26 -13.74 8.37
CA GLY A 65 -6.04 -13.72 9.17
C GLY A 65 -4.88 -14.57 8.64
N GLY A 66 -4.73 -14.74 7.33
CA GLY A 66 -3.64 -15.57 6.81
C GLY A 66 -3.14 -15.27 5.40
N VAL A 67 -3.93 -14.66 4.52
CA VAL A 67 -3.50 -14.42 3.13
C VAL A 67 -4.07 -13.10 2.61
N PHE A 68 -3.17 -12.17 2.28
CA PHE A 68 -3.54 -10.95 1.60
C PHE A 68 -3.77 -11.19 0.10
N SER A 69 -4.89 -10.69 -0.39
CA SER A 69 -5.21 -10.64 -1.82
C SER A 69 -5.44 -9.21 -2.28
N GLN A 70 -5.22 -8.95 -3.57
CA GLN A 70 -5.49 -7.64 -4.15
C GLN A 70 -7.00 -7.40 -4.18
N LEU A 71 -7.45 -6.33 -3.54
CA LEU A 71 -8.86 -5.96 -3.47
C LEU A 71 -9.24 -4.88 -4.49
N GLN A 72 -8.39 -3.85 -4.63
CA GLN A 72 -8.70 -2.70 -5.49
C GLN A 72 -7.44 -2.04 -6.07
N ILE A 73 -7.58 -1.45 -7.25
CA ILE A 73 -6.58 -0.59 -7.89
C ILE A 73 -7.16 0.83 -8.02
N VAL A 74 -6.42 1.84 -7.55
CA VAL A 74 -6.81 3.25 -7.62
C VAL A 74 -5.79 4.02 -8.47
N PRO A 75 -6.10 4.32 -9.75
CA PRO A 75 -5.13 4.90 -10.69
C PRO A 75 -4.93 6.42 -10.53
N ASN A 76 -5.77 7.09 -9.74
CA ASN A 76 -5.66 8.53 -9.55
C ASN A 76 -4.71 8.86 -8.40
N TYR A 77 -3.55 9.45 -8.71
CA TYR A 77 -2.56 9.88 -7.70
C TYR A 77 -3.15 10.83 -6.65
N SER A 78 -4.03 11.74 -7.07
CA SER A 78 -4.65 12.75 -6.19
C SER A 78 -5.80 12.18 -5.35
N GLN A 79 -6.23 10.95 -5.60
CA GLN A 79 -7.24 10.30 -4.78
C GLN A 79 -6.60 9.76 -3.49
N THR A 80 -7.04 10.30 -2.36
CA THR A 80 -6.51 9.99 -1.02
C THR A 80 -7.51 9.22 -0.15
N SER A 81 -8.64 8.82 -0.71
CA SER A 81 -9.66 8.04 -0.02
C SER A 81 -10.37 7.07 -0.98
N PHE A 82 -10.79 5.92 -0.45
CA PHE A 82 -11.61 4.94 -1.17
C PHE A 82 -12.56 4.22 -0.22
N GLU A 83 -13.81 4.11 -0.64
CA GLU A 83 -14.86 3.38 0.07
C GLU A 83 -15.00 1.98 -0.54
N LEU A 84 -14.79 0.98 0.31
CA LEU A 84 -14.97 -0.43 0.00
C LEU A 84 -16.37 -0.84 0.44
N ILE A 85 -17.23 -1.10 -0.54
CA ILE A 85 -18.58 -1.61 -0.29
C ILE A 85 -18.51 -3.11 0.03
N GLY A 86 -19.16 -3.51 1.13
CA GLY A 86 -19.13 -4.88 1.64
C GLY A 86 -19.14 -4.90 3.17
N ASN A 87 -19.15 -6.09 3.76
CA ASN A 87 -19.09 -6.24 5.21
C ASN A 87 -17.64 -6.48 5.68
N TYR A 88 -17.00 -5.41 6.14
CA TYR A 88 -15.64 -5.44 6.70
C TYR A 88 -15.65 -5.30 8.23
N ALA A 89 -16.81 -5.43 8.88
CA ALA A 89 -16.98 -5.36 10.33
C ALA A 89 -16.58 -6.68 11.02
N GLY A 90 -15.31 -7.06 10.91
CA GLY A 90 -14.76 -8.26 11.55
C GLY A 90 -13.25 -8.22 11.69
N THR A 91 -12.63 -9.37 11.93
CA THR A 91 -11.16 -9.52 11.97
C THR A 91 -10.58 -9.45 10.56
N VAL A 92 -10.45 -8.23 10.06
CA VAL A 92 -9.92 -7.93 8.73
C VAL A 92 -8.64 -7.10 8.84
N SER A 93 -7.75 -7.25 7.87
CA SER A 93 -6.51 -6.48 7.79
C SER A 93 -6.31 -5.94 6.39
N PHE A 94 -5.71 -4.75 6.30
CA PHE A 94 -5.42 -4.06 5.04
C PHE A 94 -3.99 -3.55 5.02
N TYR A 95 -3.37 -3.56 3.86
CA TYR A 95 -2.21 -2.72 3.57
C TYR A 95 -2.34 -2.16 2.16
N MET A 96 -1.53 -1.16 1.84
CA MET A 96 -1.48 -0.55 0.53
C MET A 96 -0.08 -0.60 -0.06
N GLY A 97 -0.01 -0.62 -1.39
CA GLY A 97 1.21 -0.39 -2.14
C GLY A 97 0.97 0.62 -3.25
N SER A 98 2.05 1.08 -3.86
CA SER A 98 2.05 1.90 -5.05
C SER A 98 2.80 1.20 -6.16
N THR A 99 2.36 1.40 -7.41
CA THR A 99 3.11 0.97 -8.58
C THR A 99 3.53 2.16 -9.43
N ALA A 100 4.65 2.00 -10.13
CA ALA A 100 5.26 3.00 -10.98
C ALA A 100 5.85 2.36 -12.25
N ASP A 101 6.26 3.19 -13.20
CA ASP A 101 6.94 2.79 -14.44
C ASP A 101 6.14 1.75 -15.26
N GLY A 102 4.87 2.02 -15.55
CA GLY A 102 4.00 1.06 -16.24
C GLY A 102 3.71 -0.22 -15.44
N GLY A 103 3.87 -0.17 -14.10
CA GLY A 103 3.57 -1.27 -13.19
C GLY A 103 4.72 -2.25 -12.95
N VAL A 104 5.90 -1.98 -13.52
CA VAL A 104 7.10 -2.80 -13.33
C VAL A 104 7.72 -2.55 -11.96
N SER A 105 7.66 -1.31 -11.50
CA SER A 105 8.18 -0.88 -10.21
C SER A 105 7.06 -0.95 -9.17
N LYS A 106 7.28 -1.68 -8.07
CA LYS A 106 6.33 -1.79 -6.96
C LYS A 106 6.98 -1.29 -5.68
N SER A 107 6.22 -0.56 -4.88
CA SER A 107 6.64 -0.13 -3.56
C SER A 107 6.80 -1.31 -2.61
N LEU A 108 7.45 -1.08 -1.47
CA LEU A 108 7.22 -1.93 -0.30
C LEU A 108 5.76 -1.82 0.16
N PRO A 109 5.22 -2.81 0.89
CA PRO A 109 3.93 -2.67 1.54
C PRO A 109 3.94 -1.54 2.57
N SER A 110 2.81 -0.85 2.72
CA SER A 110 2.56 0.01 3.88
C SER A 110 2.43 -0.81 5.16
N ASP A 111 2.30 -0.11 6.29
CA ASP A 111 1.87 -0.75 7.53
C ASP A 111 0.49 -1.41 7.37
N THR A 112 0.32 -2.54 8.04
CA THR A 112 -0.97 -3.25 8.12
C THR A 112 -1.87 -2.56 9.12
N VAL A 113 -3.11 -2.32 8.72
CA VAL A 113 -4.15 -1.70 9.55
C VAL A 113 -5.39 -2.58 9.64
N SER A 114 -6.09 -2.48 10.75
CA SER A 114 -7.38 -3.14 10.98
C SER A 114 -8.36 -2.14 11.59
N PRO A 115 -9.66 -2.24 11.27
CA PRO A 115 -10.67 -1.49 11.99
C PRO A 115 -10.70 -1.93 13.45
N ILE A 116 -10.95 -0.98 14.36
CA ILE A 116 -11.17 -1.28 15.78
C ILE A 116 -12.68 -1.32 15.99
N ILE A 117 -13.19 -2.47 16.41
CA ILE A 117 -14.61 -2.65 16.70
C ILE A 117 -14.77 -2.73 18.23
N LEU A 118 -15.60 -1.83 18.77
CA LEU A 118 -15.86 -1.73 20.20
C LEU A 118 -17.31 -2.13 20.49
N ASN A 119 -17.47 -3.18 21.29
CA ASN A 119 -18.79 -3.63 21.75
C ASN A 119 -19.07 -3.07 23.15
N LEU A 120 -20.20 -2.39 23.30
CA LEU A 120 -20.68 -1.80 24.54
C LEU A 120 -21.82 -2.64 25.13
N PHE A 121 -21.65 -3.11 26.36
CA PHE A 121 -22.67 -3.92 27.03
C PHE A 121 -23.40 -3.10 28.10
N ALA A 122 -24.73 -3.05 28.00
CA ALA A 122 -25.60 -2.29 28.91
C ALA A 122 -25.57 -2.82 30.36
N ASP A 123 -25.16 -4.07 30.56
CA ASP A 123 -25.29 -4.79 31.83
C ASP A 123 -24.11 -4.55 32.80
N GLY A 124 -23.32 -3.50 32.55
CA GLY A 124 -22.35 -2.97 33.50
C GLY A 124 -21.04 -2.58 32.84
N ASN A 125 -20.93 -1.34 32.36
CA ASN A 125 -19.71 -0.64 31.96
C ASN A 125 -18.56 -1.53 31.42
N LYS A 126 -18.88 -2.47 30.53
CA LYS A 126 -17.91 -3.37 29.90
C LYS A 126 -17.73 -2.94 28.45
N ILE A 127 -16.47 -2.87 28.04
CA ILE A 127 -16.04 -2.59 26.67
C ILE A 127 -15.22 -3.79 26.23
N GLU A 128 -15.61 -4.43 25.14
CA GLU A 128 -14.81 -5.47 24.48
C GLU A 128 -14.27 -4.94 23.16
N ILE A 129 -13.00 -5.24 22.89
CA ILE A 129 -12.31 -4.93 21.64
C ILE A 129 -12.24 -6.23 20.84
N GLN A 130 -12.64 -6.18 19.57
CA GLN A 130 -12.62 -7.33 18.66
C GLN A 130 -11.45 -7.28 17.69
#